data_AF-G9ZPQ8-F1
#
_entry.id   AF-G9ZPQ8-F1
#
_cell.length_a   1.000
_cell.length_b   1.000
_cell.length_c   1.000
_cell.angle_alpha   90.00
_cell.angle_beta   90.00
_cell.angle_gamma   90.00
#
_symmetry.space_group_name_H-M   'P 1'
#
loop_
_entity.id
_entity.type
_entity.pdbx_description
1 polymer ?
#
loop_
_entity_poly.entity_id
_entity_poly.type
_entity_poly.pdbx_seq_one_letter_code
_entity_poly.pdbx_strand_id
1 'polypeptide(L)'
;SAANETSDAAGSAASAAKDASDAASDTAAQAVKTASDAASDATAAANEVAQTVASDAASSAAAHATTAASDAAVAHDAASDATQVADQLSSAASADPKDASAAAAYQTASVAASDANEQAVKAASAASDAKTQADAAGKAASDAKQAADPTSAAKAAQGANEAANTDANTAHDAASAAQADRKVASDAQTQYEHDAAKSAAGNTA
;
A
#
# COMPACT_ATOMS: atom_id res chain seq x y z
N SER A 1 69.53 -8.19 -60.70
CA SER A 1 68.90 -6.96 -60.21
C SER A 1 67.37 -7.09 -60.19
N ALA A 2 66.69 -7.33 -61.31
CA ALA A 2 65.22 -7.39 -61.36
C ALA A 2 64.52 -8.44 -60.45
N ALA A 3 65.12 -9.62 -60.25
CA ALA A 3 64.53 -10.66 -59.38
C ALA A 3 64.56 -10.31 -57.88
N ASN A 4 65.61 -9.60 -57.42
CA ASN A 4 65.68 -9.12 -56.03
C ASN A 4 64.68 -7.98 -55.79
N GLU A 5 64.58 -7.03 -56.73
CA GLU A 5 63.62 -5.92 -56.64
C GLU A 5 62.17 -6.42 -56.57
N THR A 6 61.85 -7.49 -57.31
CA THR A 6 60.53 -8.14 -57.27
C THR A 6 60.27 -8.84 -55.92
N SER A 7 61.29 -9.50 -55.36
CA SER A 7 61.21 -10.16 -54.05
C SER A 7 61.03 -9.15 -52.91
N ASP A 8 61.75 -8.03 -52.93
CA ASP A 8 61.69 -6.98 -51.92
C ASP A 8 60.33 -6.25 -51.95
N ALA A 9 59.78 -6.03 -53.15
CA ALA A 9 58.44 -5.45 -53.33
C ALA A 9 57.34 -6.40 -52.82
N ALA A 10 57.44 -7.70 -53.12
CA ALA A 10 56.50 -8.70 -52.63
C ALA A 10 56.55 -8.85 -51.10
N GLY A 11 57.75 -8.86 -50.52
CA GLY A 11 57.96 -8.89 -49.06
C GLY A 11 57.37 -7.65 -48.37
N SER A 12 57.60 -6.46 -48.94
CA SER A 12 57.02 -5.20 -48.43
C SER A 12 55.49 -5.21 -48.49
N ALA A 13 54.90 -5.71 -49.58
CA ALA A 13 53.44 -5.81 -49.73
C ALA A 13 52.82 -6.82 -48.74
N ALA A 14 53.48 -7.96 -48.51
CA ALA A 14 53.02 -8.95 -47.54
C ALA A 14 53.04 -8.42 -46.10
N SER A 15 54.09 -7.69 -45.72
CA SER A 15 54.19 -7.04 -44.41
C SER A 15 53.10 -5.97 -44.24
N ALA A 16 52.90 -5.12 -45.25
CA ALA A 16 51.84 -4.11 -45.21
C ALA A 16 50.43 -4.72 -45.10
N ALA A 17 50.17 -5.85 -45.76
CA ALA A 17 48.92 -6.57 -45.64
C ALA A 17 48.73 -7.17 -44.23
N LYS A 18 49.80 -7.67 -43.62
CA LYS A 18 49.78 -8.17 -42.23
C LYS A 18 49.48 -7.03 -41.25
N ASP A 19 50.17 -5.90 -41.37
CA ASP A 19 49.95 -4.73 -40.50
C ASP A 19 48.50 -4.21 -40.62
N ALA A 20 47.95 -4.17 -41.84
CA ALA A 20 46.56 -3.79 -42.06
C ALA A 20 45.57 -4.79 -41.43
N SER A 21 45.86 -6.09 -41.52
CA SER A 21 45.05 -7.14 -40.88
C SER A 21 45.08 -7.04 -39.35
N ASP A 22 46.25 -6.79 -38.77
CA ASP A 22 46.41 -6.64 -37.32
C ASP A 22 45.68 -5.37 -36.84
N ALA A 23 45.81 -4.25 -37.55
CA ALA A 23 45.09 -3.00 -37.24
C ALA A 23 43.56 -3.14 -37.34
N ALA A 24 43.07 -3.89 -38.35
CA ALA A 24 41.64 -4.18 -38.48
C ALA A 24 41.14 -5.07 -37.32
N SER A 25 41.94 -6.04 -36.91
CA SER A 25 41.63 -6.93 -35.78
C SER A 25 41.57 -6.15 -34.46
N ASP A 26 42.52 -5.24 -34.23
CA ASP A 26 42.55 -4.36 -33.07
C ASP A 26 41.33 -3.43 -33.04
N THR A 27 40.96 -2.86 -34.19
CA THR A 27 39.76 -2.01 -34.31
C THR A 27 38.49 -2.78 -33.98
N ALA A 28 38.35 -4.01 -34.50
CA ALA A 28 37.20 -4.87 -34.21
C ALA A 28 37.15 -5.23 -32.71
N ALA A 29 38.29 -5.54 -32.10
CA ALA A 29 38.37 -5.83 -30.67
C ALA A 29 37.97 -4.64 -29.80
N GLN A 30 38.41 -3.42 -30.15
CA GLN A 30 37.99 -2.19 -29.46
C GLN A 30 36.49 -1.94 -29.60
N ALA A 31 35.93 -2.12 -30.80
CA ALA A 31 34.49 -1.96 -31.02
C ALA A 31 33.66 -2.93 -30.18
N VAL A 32 34.08 -4.21 -30.11
CA VAL A 32 33.44 -5.22 -29.25
C VAL A 32 33.52 -4.83 -27.78
N LYS A 33 34.69 -4.36 -27.31
CA LYS A 33 34.85 -3.90 -25.93
C LYS A 33 33.93 -2.72 -25.62
N THR A 34 33.92 -1.68 -26.45
CA THR A 34 33.03 -0.52 -26.26
C THR A 34 31.56 -0.92 -26.24
N ALA A 35 31.15 -1.82 -27.14
CA ALA A 35 29.77 -2.33 -27.14
C ALA A 35 29.44 -3.11 -25.86
N SER A 36 30.38 -3.92 -25.35
CA SER A 36 30.21 -4.66 -24.10
C SER A 36 30.13 -3.73 -22.89
N ASP A 37 31.02 -2.74 -22.79
CA ASP A 37 31.03 -1.76 -21.70
C ASP A 37 29.71 -0.96 -21.70
N ALA A 38 29.25 -0.49 -22.86
CA ALA A 38 27.97 0.20 -23.00
C ALA A 38 26.77 -0.67 -22.60
N ALA A 39 26.78 -1.97 -22.92
CA ALA A 39 25.73 -2.90 -22.52
C ALA A 39 25.73 -3.16 -21.00
N SER A 40 26.91 -3.26 -20.38
CA SER A 40 27.06 -3.36 -18.93
C SER A 40 26.56 -2.11 -18.21
N ASP A 41 26.91 -0.92 -18.69
CA ASP A 41 26.45 0.35 -18.11
C ASP A 41 24.93 0.50 -18.22
N ALA A 42 24.35 0.17 -19.39
CA ALA A 42 22.91 0.18 -19.58
C ALA A 42 22.19 -0.80 -18.64
N THR A 43 22.77 -1.99 -18.42
CA THR A 43 22.24 -2.99 -17.48
C THR A 43 22.31 -2.48 -16.04
N ALA A 44 23.43 -1.85 -15.64
CA ALA A 44 23.59 -1.29 -14.31
C ALA A 44 22.58 -0.17 -14.03
N ALA A 45 22.39 0.75 -15.00
CA ALA A 45 21.40 1.82 -14.89
C ALA A 45 19.97 1.27 -14.78
N ALA A 46 19.61 0.26 -15.57
CA ALA A 46 18.31 -0.39 -15.47
C ALA A 46 18.08 -1.04 -14.09
N ASN A 47 19.11 -1.67 -13.53
CA ASN A 47 19.05 -2.28 -12.20
C ASN A 47 18.87 -1.23 -11.10
N GLU A 48 19.56 -0.09 -11.18
CA GLU A 48 19.42 1.01 -10.24
C GLU A 48 18.00 1.61 -10.25
N VAL A 49 17.44 1.81 -11.45
CA VAL A 49 16.05 2.26 -11.61
C VAL A 49 15.07 1.26 -10.99
N ALA A 50 15.23 -0.02 -11.27
CA ALA A 50 14.35 -1.06 -10.71
C ALA A 50 14.42 -1.10 -9.17
N GLN A 51 15.61 -0.97 -8.58
CA GLN A 51 15.79 -0.92 -7.13
C GLN A 51 15.14 0.32 -6.50
N THR A 52 15.21 1.46 -7.19
CA THR A 52 14.57 2.70 -6.75
C THR A 52 13.06 2.54 -6.75
N VAL A 53 12.48 2.07 -7.87
CA VAL A 53 11.04 1.81 -8.00
C VAL A 53 10.54 0.83 -6.94
N ALA A 54 11.29 -0.24 -6.67
CA ALA A 54 10.92 -1.20 -5.65
C ALA A 54 10.93 -0.58 -4.23
N SER A 55 11.92 0.27 -3.94
CA SER A 55 12.06 0.95 -2.64
C SER A 55 10.96 1.99 -2.42
N ASP A 56 10.60 2.74 -3.46
CA ASP A 56 9.50 3.70 -3.42
C ASP A 56 8.17 2.98 -3.19
N ALA A 57 7.91 1.90 -3.93
CA ALA A 57 6.71 1.08 -3.75
C ALA A 57 6.59 0.50 -2.33
N ALA A 58 7.70 0.00 -1.76
CA ALA A 58 7.71 -0.47 -0.37
C ALA A 58 7.43 0.65 0.64
N SER A 59 7.98 1.85 0.41
CA SER A 59 7.76 3.01 1.27
C SER A 59 6.30 3.48 1.22
N SER A 60 5.70 3.52 0.03
CA SER A 60 4.28 3.81 -0.15
C SER A 60 3.39 2.76 0.50
N ALA A 61 3.69 1.47 0.34
CA ALA A 61 2.91 0.39 0.95
C ALA A 61 2.91 0.48 2.49
N ALA A 62 4.06 0.80 3.08
CA ALA A 62 4.17 1.04 4.53
C ALA A 62 3.34 2.25 5.00
N ALA A 63 3.27 3.32 4.19
CA ALA A 63 2.41 4.45 4.47
C ALA A 63 0.92 4.06 4.43
N HIS A 64 0.49 3.32 3.40
CA HIS A 64 -0.88 2.79 3.31
C HIS A 64 -1.25 1.92 4.50
N ALA A 65 -0.37 1.02 4.93
CA ALA A 65 -0.58 0.19 6.12
C ALA A 65 -0.71 1.03 7.41
N THR A 66 0.06 2.12 7.54
CA THR A 66 -0.03 3.04 8.68
C THR A 66 -1.37 3.78 8.69
N THR A 67 -1.83 4.25 7.53
CA THR A 67 -3.16 4.85 7.37
C THR A 67 -4.25 3.86 7.73
N ALA A 68 -4.21 2.64 7.19
CA ALA A 68 -5.20 1.59 7.48
C ALA A 68 -5.28 1.27 8.98
N ALA A 69 -4.15 1.20 9.67
CA ALA A 69 -4.11 0.99 11.12
C ALA A 69 -4.73 2.16 11.90
N SER A 70 -4.55 3.40 11.42
CA SER A 70 -5.16 4.58 12.03
C SER A 70 -6.68 4.58 11.83
N ASP A 71 -7.15 4.22 10.64
CA ASP A 71 -8.58 4.08 10.34
C ASP A 71 -9.22 2.95 11.17
N ALA A 72 -8.52 1.83 11.37
CA ALA A 72 -8.98 0.77 12.26
C ALA A 72 -9.14 1.24 13.72
N ALA A 73 -8.23 2.09 14.21
CA ALA A 73 -8.37 2.70 15.54
C ALA A 73 -9.59 3.63 15.61
N VAL A 74 -9.81 4.45 14.58
CA VAL A 74 -11.00 5.33 14.48
C VAL A 74 -12.29 4.52 14.48
N ALA A 75 -12.33 3.40 13.74
CA ALA A 75 -13.50 2.51 13.71
C ALA A 75 -13.78 1.90 15.09
N HIS A 76 -12.73 1.47 15.80
CA HIS A 76 -12.85 0.92 17.16
C HIS A 76 -13.35 1.96 18.16
N ASP A 77 -12.82 3.19 18.12
CA ASP A 77 -13.29 4.29 18.97
C ASP A 77 -14.77 4.58 18.71
N ALA A 78 -15.18 4.61 17.43
CA ALA A 78 -16.57 4.83 17.06
C ALA A 78 -17.51 3.72 17.58
N ALA A 79 -17.08 2.46 17.49
CA ALA A 79 -17.81 1.32 18.04
C ALA A 79 -17.93 1.36 19.58
N SER A 80 -16.85 1.77 20.26
CA SER A 80 -16.83 1.96 21.71
C SER A 80 -17.81 3.05 22.15
N ASP A 81 -17.79 4.21 21.46
CA ASP A 81 -18.71 5.32 21.71
C ASP A 81 -20.17 4.86 21.53
N ALA A 82 -20.48 4.17 20.43
CA ALA A 82 -21.82 3.67 20.14
C ALA A 82 -22.31 2.67 21.20
N THR A 83 -21.43 1.78 21.65
CA THR A 83 -21.72 0.79 22.70
C THR A 83 -22.03 1.49 24.03
N GLN A 84 -21.23 2.50 24.41
CA GLN A 84 -21.47 3.27 25.62
C GLN A 84 -22.84 3.95 25.60
N VAL A 85 -23.25 4.50 24.45
CA VAL A 85 -24.59 5.11 24.29
C VAL A 85 -25.68 4.05 24.42
N ALA A 86 -25.51 2.88 23.80
CA ALA A 86 -26.46 1.78 23.93
C ALA A 86 -26.62 1.32 25.39
N ASP A 87 -25.53 1.22 26.15
CA ASP A 87 -25.55 0.84 27.57
C ASP A 87 -26.27 1.87 28.45
N GLN A 88 -26.07 3.16 28.17
CA GLN A 88 -26.79 4.25 28.85
C GLN A 88 -28.29 4.18 28.61
N LEU A 89 -28.71 3.98 27.35
CA LEU A 89 -30.11 3.84 26.98
C LEU A 89 -30.74 2.55 27.50
N SER A 90 -29.98 1.46 27.55
CA SER A 90 -30.40 0.20 28.18
C SER A 90 -30.71 0.39 29.68
N SER A 91 -29.84 1.14 30.37
CA SER A 91 -30.02 1.49 31.78
C SER A 91 -31.27 2.36 31.99
N ALA A 92 -31.50 3.33 31.10
CA ALA A 92 -32.71 4.17 31.13
C ALA A 92 -33.99 3.35 30.91
N ALA A 93 -34.01 2.49 29.88
CA ALA A 93 -35.15 1.61 29.59
C ALA A 93 -35.44 0.62 30.74
N SER A 94 -34.41 0.19 31.46
CA SER A 94 -34.56 -0.69 32.64
C SER A 94 -35.07 0.07 33.87
N ALA A 95 -34.77 1.36 34.00
CA ALA A 95 -35.20 2.19 35.11
C ALA A 95 -36.70 2.53 35.06
N ASP A 96 -37.26 2.73 33.86
CA ASP A 96 -38.70 2.83 33.63
C ASP A 96 -39.15 1.92 32.48
N PRO A 97 -39.56 0.67 32.78
CA PRO A 97 -40.00 -0.29 31.76
C PRO A 97 -41.27 0.13 31.00
N LYS A 98 -41.98 1.17 31.44
CA LYS A 98 -43.15 1.72 30.73
C LYS A 98 -42.78 2.87 29.80
N ASP A 99 -41.55 3.36 29.87
CA ASP A 99 -41.03 4.37 28.95
C ASP A 99 -40.69 3.72 27.60
N ALA A 100 -41.68 3.74 26.71
CA ALA A 100 -41.53 3.24 25.35
C ALA A 100 -40.48 4.02 24.54
N SER A 101 -40.19 5.28 24.88
CA SER A 101 -39.19 6.10 24.19
C SER A 101 -37.78 5.65 24.53
N ALA A 102 -37.49 5.33 25.79
CA ALA A 102 -36.22 4.76 26.23
C ALA A 102 -35.96 3.40 25.57
N ALA A 103 -36.97 2.53 25.55
CA ALA A 103 -36.87 1.20 24.94
C ALA A 103 -36.61 1.27 23.43
N ALA A 104 -37.26 2.20 22.71
CA ALA A 104 -37.05 2.40 21.29
C ALA A 104 -35.66 2.98 20.99
N ALA A 105 -35.20 3.97 21.76
CA ALA A 105 -33.88 4.54 21.62
C ALA A 105 -32.78 3.51 21.88
N TYR A 106 -32.93 2.68 22.92
CA TYR A 106 -32.01 1.57 23.18
C TYR A 106 -31.91 0.60 21.99
N GLN A 107 -33.02 0.19 21.39
CA GLN A 107 -33.00 -0.71 20.24
C GLN A 107 -32.21 -0.11 19.06
N THR A 108 -32.46 1.17 18.73
CA THR A 108 -31.73 1.87 17.67
C THR A 108 -30.23 1.95 17.98
N ALA A 109 -29.85 2.37 19.19
CA ALA A 109 -28.45 2.48 19.58
C ALA A 109 -27.75 1.12 19.66
N SER A 110 -28.44 0.07 20.10
CA SER A 110 -27.88 -1.29 20.18
C SER A 110 -27.61 -1.87 18.80
N VAL A 111 -28.47 -1.62 17.81
CA VAL A 111 -28.22 -2.03 16.42
C VAL A 111 -27.03 -1.28 15.87
N ALA A 112 -27.01 0.05 16.01
CA ALA A 112 -25.89 0.87 15.55
C ALA A 112 -24.55 0.49 16.22
N ALA A 113 -24.56 0.17 17.52
CA ALA A 113 -23.37 -0.33 18.20
C ALA A 113 -22.90 -1.69 17.65
N SER A 114 -23.83 -2.59 17.31
CA SER A 114 -23.50 -3.86 16.67
C SER A 114 -22.87 -3.64 15.29
N ASP A 115 -23.50 -2.81 14.46
CA ASP A 115 -23.02 -2.50 13.12
C ASP A 115 -21.64 -1.82 13.16
N ALA A 116 -21.44 -0.85 14.07
CA ALA A 116 -20.15 -0.21 14.28
C ALA A 116 -19.05 -1.21 14.69
N ASN A 117 -19.37 -2.20 15.53
CA ASN A 117 -18.43 -3.27 15.91
C ASN A 117 -18.07 -4.16 14.71
N GLU A 118 -19.03 -4.48 13.84
CA GLU A 118 -18.75 -5.22 12.60
C GLU A 118 -17.81 -4.42 11.68
N GLN A 119 -18.03 -3.11 11.56
CA GLN A 119 -17.14 -2.24 10.80
C GLN A 119 -15.74 -2.13 11.42
N ALA A 120 -15.63 -2.07 12.74
CA ALA A 120 -14.34 -2.08 13.43
C ALA A 120 -13.55 -3.36 13.16
N VAL A 121 -14.21 -4.53 13.17
CA VAL A 121 -13.58 -5.82 12.81
C VAL A 121 -13.14 -5.84 11.35
N LYS A 122 -13.96 -5.30 10.45
CA LYS A 122 -13.61 -5.19 9.02
C LYS A 122 -12.40 -4.28 8.81
N ALA A 123 -12.37 -3.11 9.46
CA ALA A 123 -11.25 -2.18 9.38
C ALA A 123 -9.95 -2.80 9.93
N ALA A 124 -10.02 -3.51 11.06
CA ALA A 124 -8.87 -4.20 11.64
C ALA A 124 -8.33 -5.34 10.75
N SER A 125 -9.23 -6.06 10.07
CA SER A 125 -8.85 -7.11 9.12
C SER A 125 -8.13 -6.49 7.91
N ALA A 126 -8.71 -5.44 7.32
CA ALA A 126 -8.10 -4.71 6.21
C ALA A 126 -6.75 -4.07 6.58
N ALA A 127 -6.61 -3.53 7.80
CA ALA A 127 -5.33 -3.02 8.28
C ALA A 127 -4.26 -4.11 8.40
N SER A 128 -4.66 -5.33 8.81
CA SER A 128 -3.76 -6.48 8.90
C SER A 128 -3.32 -6.98 7.51
N ASP A 129 -4.24 -6.97 6.56
CA ASP A 129 -3.96 -7.29 5.16
C ASP A 129 -3.02 -6.24 4.54
N ALA A 130 -3.30 -4.95 4.71
CA ALA A 130 -2.44 -3.86 4.26
C ALA A 130 -1.02 -3.98 4.82
N LYS A 131 -0.88 -4.35 6.11
CA LYS A 131 0.42 -4.62 6.71
C LYS A 131 1.13 -5.80 6.03
N THR A 132 0.42 -6.89 5.77
CA THR A 132 0.97 -8.07 5.08
C THR A 132 1.49 -7.68 3.70
N GLN A 133 0.75 -6.86 2.97
CA GLN A 133 1.17 -6.34 1.66
C GLN A 133 2.39 -5.41 1.77
N ALA A 134 2.44 -4.54 2.78
CA ALA A 134 3.62 -3.70 3.03
C ALA A 134 4.88 -4.53 3.33
N ASP A 135 4.76 -5.59 4.13
CA ASP A 135 5.87 -6.50 4.42
C ASP A 135 6.32 -7.24 3.14
N ALA A 136 5.37 -7.66 2.29
CA ALA A 136 5.66 -8.27 0.99
C ALA A 136 6.38 -7.31 0.02
N ALA A 137 5.93 -6.05 -0.05
CA ALA A 137 6.58 -5.00 -0.84
C ALA A 137 8.02 -4.74 -0.34
N GLY A 138 8.23 -4.68 0.98
CA GLY A 138 9.55 -4.53 1.59
C GLY A 138 10.48 -5.72 1.30
N LYS A 139 9.94 -6.94 1.31
CA LYS A 139 10.69 -8.13 0.88
C LYS A 139 11.08 -8.05 -0.59
N ALA A 140 10.14 -7.71 -1.48
CA ALA A 140 10.40 -7.58 -2.91
C ALA A 140 11.46 -6.50 -3.20
N ALA A 141 11.41 -5.37 -2.48
CA ALA A 141 12.45 -4.33 -2.58
C ALA A 141 13.82 -4.81 -2.09
N SER A 142 13.87 -5.65 -1.05
CA SER A 142 15.12 -6.26 -0.58
C SER A 142 15.67 -7.28 -1.59
N ASP A 143 14.79 -8.08 -2.18
CA ASP A 143 15.15 -9.04 -3.23
C ASP A 143 15.69 -8.31 -4.47
N ALA A 144 15.13 -7.15 -4.85
CA ALA A 144 15.63 -6.33 -5.96
C ALA A 144 17.09 -5.87 -5.78
N LYS A 145 17.60 -5.77 -4.55
CA LYS A 145 19.00 -5.42 -4.28
C LYS A 145 19.97 -6.59 -4.49
N GLN A 146 19.46 -7.81 -4.45
CA GLN A 146 20.26 -9.05 -4.45
C GLN A 146 20.03 -9.90 -5.71
N ALA A 147 18.96 -9.63 -6.45
CA ALA A 147 18.51 -10.45 -7.55
C ALA A 147 19.31 -10.22 -8.85
N ALA A 148 19.45 -11.29 -9.62
CA ALA A 148 19.88 -11.23 -11.01
C ALA A 148 18.83 -10.56 -11.93
N ASP A 149 17.57 -10.49 -11.49
CA ASP A 149 16.48 -9.78 -12.17
C ASP A 149 15.76 -8.84 -11.18
N PRO A 150 16.27 -7.61 -11.00
CA PRO A 150 15.65 -6.60 -10.15
C PRO A 150 14.34 -6.05 -10.74
N THR A 151 14.11 -6.21 -12.05
CA THR A 151 12.91 -5.69 -12.71
C THR A 151 11.67 -6.47 -12.29
N SER A 152 11.75 -7.80 -12.22
CA SER A 152 10.66 -8.64 -11.72
C SER A 152 10.35 -8.36 -10.25
N ALA A 153 11.38 -8.14 -9.43
CA ALA A 153 11.21 -7.78 -8.03
C ALA A 153 10.54 -6.40 -7.85
N ALA A 154 10.90 -5.42 -8.68
CA ALA A 154 10.25 -4.11 -8.69
C ALA A 154 8.75 -4.20 -9.02
N LYS A 155 8.37 -5.01 -10.02
CA LYS A 155 6.96 -5.26 -10.34
C LYS A 155 6.19 -5.91 -9.19
N ALA A 156 6.83 -6.84 -8.48
CA ALA A 156 6.22 -7.47 -7.30
C ALA A 156 6.00 -6.45 -6.17
N ALA A 157 6.96 -5.56 -5.92
CA ALA A 157 6.82 -4.48 -4.95
C ALA A 157 5.68 -3.51 -5.33
N GLN A 158 5.55 -3.18 -6.61
CA GLN A 158 4.45 -2.33 -7.12
C GLN A 158 3.08 -3.00 -6.93
N GLY A 159 2.94 -4.28 -7.30
CA GLY A 159 1.69 -5.02 -7.10
C GLY A 159 1.29 -5.12 -5.63
N ALA A 160 2.26 -5.35 -4.74
CA ALA A 160 2.02 -5.35 -3.30
C ALA A 160 1.62 -3.96 -2.77
N ASN A 161 2.21 -2.88 -3.30
CA ASN A 161 1.81 -1.51 -2.97
C ASN A 161 0.36 -1.20 -3.41
N GLU A 162 -0.05 -1.63 -4.60
CA GLU A 162 -1.42 -1.47 -5.08
C GLU A 162 -2.44 -2.24 -4.22
N ALA A 163 -2.07 -3.45 -3.79
CA ALA A 163 -2.87 -4.23 -2.85
C ALA A 163 -2.99 -3.52 -1.49
N ALA A 164 -1.87 -3.06 -0.92
CA ALA A 164 -1.86 -2.30 0.34
C ALA A 164 -2.76 -1.07 0.29
N ASN A 165 -2.78 -0.35 -0.84
CA ASN A 165 -3.66 0.80 -1.06
C ASN A 165 -5.14 0.40 -1.11
N THR A 166 -5.47 -0.74 -1.73
CA THR A 166 -6.84 -1.28 -1.77
C THR A 166 -7.34 -1.63 -0.38
N ASP A 167 -6.48 -2.29 0.42
CA ASP A 167 -6.78 -2.65 1.80
C ASP A 167 -6.91 -1.40 2.69
N ALA A 168 -6.07 -0.38 2.48
CA ALA A 168 -6.20 0.90 3.17
C ALA A 168 -7.52 1.61 2.88
N ASN A 169 -7.97 1.63 1.62
CA ASN A 169 -9.29 2.18 1.28
C ASN A 169 -10.43 1.38 1.92
N THR A 170 -10.30 0.06 2.01
CA THR A 170 -11.29 -0.79 2.69
C THR A 170 -11.36 -0.47 4.19
N ALA A 171 -10.22 -0.25 4.84
CA ALA A 171 -10.18 0.18 6.24
C ALA A 171 -10.82 1.57 6.42
N HIS A 172 -10.54 2.51 5.51
CA HIS A 172 -11.11 3.85 5.50
C HIS A 172 -12.64 3.85 5.35
N ASP A 173 -13.17 3.06 4.41
CA ASP A 173 -14.61 2.94 4.20
C ASP A 173 -15.32 2.35 5.43
N ALA A 174 -14.70 1.32 6.04
CA ALA A 174 -15.21 0.72 7.27
C ALA A 174 -15.17 1.71 8.44
N ALA A 175 -14.10 2.48 8.61
CA ALA A 175 -14.03 3.54 9.63
C ALA A 175 -15.10 4.61 9.43
N SER A 176 -15.33 5.03 8.19
CA SER A 176 -16.38 5.99 7.84
C SER A 176 -17.78 5.45 8.15
N ALA A 177 -18.03 4.16 7.88
CA ALA A 177 -19.27 3.49 8.24
C ALA A 177 -19.46 3.42 9.78
N ALA A 178 -18.44 3.01 10.52
CA ALA A 178 -18.48 2.98 11.98
C ALA A 178 -18.79 4.36 12.59
N GLN A 179 -18.25 5.44 12.00
CA GLN A 179 -18.57 6.81 12.42
C GLN A 179 -20.03 7.19 12.15
N ALA A 180 -20.61 6.73 11.03
CA ALA A 180 -22.02 6.94 10.73
C ALA A 180 -22.91 6.21 11.76
N ASP A 181 -22.55 4.97 12.10
CA ASP A 181 -23.27 4.18 13.11
C ASP A 181 -23.16 4.81 14.51
N ARG A 182 -21.97 5.30 14.90
CA ARG A 182 -21.82 6.12 16.11
C ARG A 182 -22.78 7.30 16.12
N LYS A 183 -22.93 7.98 14.99
CA LYS A 183 -23.85 9.12 14.87
C LYS A 183 -25.30 8.66 15.08
N VAL A 184 -25.71 7.52 14.51
CA VAL A 184 -27.05 6.96 14.72
C VAL A 184 -27.31 6.68 16.21
N ALA A 185 -26.35 6.09 16.92
CA ALA A 185 -26.46 5.88 18.35
C ALA A 185 -26.62 7.20 19.13
N SER A 186 -25.79 8.20 18.82
CA SER A 186 -25.85 9.53 19.46
C SER A 186 -27.15 10.29 19.15
N ASP A 187 -27.67 10.19 17.93
CA ASP A 187 -28.95 10.77 17.54
C ASP A 187 -30.11 10.11 18.33
N ALA A 188 -30.07 8.79 18.52
CA ALA A 188 -31.06 8.07 19.32
C ALA A 188 -31.07 8.53 20.80
N GLN A 189 -29.88 8.76 21.37
CA GLN A 189 -29.75 9.34 22.71
C GLN A 189 -30.34 10.75 22.78
N THR A 190 -29.96 11.61 21.85
CA THR A 190 -30.46 13.00 21.80
C THR A 190 -31.98 13.05 21.69
N GLN A 191 -32.57 12.15 20.89
CA GLN A 191 -34.00 12.08 20.71
C GLN A 191 -34.72 11.61 21.98
N TYR A 192 -34.18 10.61 22.66
CA TYR A 192 -34.70 10.18 23.97
C TYR A 192 -34.67 11.32 25.00
N GLU A 193 -33.55 12.02 25.13
CA GLU A 193 -33.41 13.13 26.10
C GLU A 193 -34.45 14.24 25.83
N HIS A 194 -34.71 14.54 24.56
CA HIS A 194 -35.72 15.52 24.17
C HIS A 194 -37.16 15.05 24.46
N ASP A 195 -37.48 13.78 24.22
CA ASP A 195 -38.80 13.22 24.51
C ASP A 195 -39.05 13.10 26.02
N ALA A 196 -38.03 12.71 26.79
CA ALA A 196 -38.05 12.71 28.25
C ALA A 196 -38.29 14.13 28.81
N ALA A 197 -37.61 15.15 28.27
CA ALA A 197 -37.79 16.54 28.67
C ALA A 197 -39.21 17.05 28.38
N LYS A 198 -39.80 16.70 27.23
CA LYS A 198 -41.20 17.03 26.91
C LYS A 198 -42.19 16.37 27.84
N SER A 199 -41.99 15.09 28.15
CA SER A 199 -42.84 14.34 29.08
C SER A 199 -42.83 14.99 30.47
N ALA A 200 -41.64 15.38 30.96
CA ALA A 200 -41.49 16.09 32.23
C ALA A 200 -42.21 17.46 32.23
N ALA A 201 -42.13 18.23 31.15
CA ALA A 201 -42.80 19.52 31.04
C ALA A 201 -44.34 19.38 30.94
N GLY A 202 -44.84 18.38 30.22
CA GLY A 202 -46.28 18.11 30.07
C GLY A 202 -46.95 17.67 31.37
N ASN A 203 -46.22 17.06 32.30
CA ASN A 203 -46.71 16.64 33.62
C ASN A 203 -46.79 17.76 34.67
N THR A 204 -46.40 19.00 34.30
CA THR A 204 -46.41 20.17 35.21
C THR A 204 -47.54 21.18 34.94
N ALA A 205 -48.48 20.86 34.05
CA ALA A 205 -49.67 21.67 33.74
C ALA A 205 -50.96 20.99 34.21
#